data_AF-S4NKH6-F1
#
_entry.id   AF-S4NKH6-F1
#
_cell.length_a   1.000
_cell.length_b   1.000
_cell.length_c   1.000
_cell.angle_alpha   90.00
_cell.angle_beta   90.00
_cell.angle_gamma   90.00
#
_symmetry.space_group_name_H-M   'P 1'
#
loop_
_entity.id
_entity.type
_entity.pdbx_description
1 polymer ?
#
loop_
_entity_poly.entity_id
_entity_poly.type
_entity_poly.pdbx_seq_one_letter_code
_entity_poly.pdbx_strand_id
1 'polypeptide(L)'
;VHQVGKASIFKVGQKVVVDPNRACNLCNFCRDGKYQYCLTAGINSTIGIWKDGGWAQYCRCPQDQVYALPDGITTEQAGLCEPY
;
A
#
# COMPACT_ATOMS: atom_id res chain seq x y z
N VAL A 1 0.33 6.68 10.56
CA VAL A 1 1.80 6.57 10.32
C VAL A 1 2.53 6.81 11.63
N HIS A 2 3.28 5.82 12.13
CA HIS A 2 4.04 5.94 13.39
C HIS A 2 5.49 6.40 13.21
N GLN A 3 6.13 6.01 12.10
CA GLN A 3 7.48 6.43 11.74
C GLN A 3 7.56 6.57 10.22
N VAL A 4 8.47 7.42 9.74
CA VAL A 4 8.74 7.62 8.32
C VAL A 4 10.23 7.46 8.01
N GLY A 5 10.54 7.04 6.79
CA GLY A 5 11.91 7.06 6.26
C GLY A 5 12.38 8.50 5.96
N LYS A 6 13.69 8.68 5.80
CA LYS A 6 14.33 10.00 5.60
C LYS A 6 13.75 10.82 4.44
N ALA A 7 13.30 10.16 3.37
CA ALA A 7 12.77 10.80 2.16
C ALA A 7 11.28 10.47 1.93
N SER A 8 10.51 10.31 3.01
CA SER A 8 9.08 9.98 2.91
C SER A 8 8.25 11.21 2.54
N ILE A 9 7.25 11.01 1.69
CA ILE A 9 6.22 12.02 1.40
C ILE A 9 5.14 12.11 2.49
N PHE A 10 5.06 11.13 3.39
CA PHE A 10 4.08 11.08 4.48
C PHE A 10 4.62 11.73 5.74
N LYS A 11 3.71 12.09 6.64
CA LYS A 11 4.05 12.66 7.96
C LYS A 11 3.66 11.70 9.09
N VAL A 12 4.41 11.72 10.19
CA VAL A 12 4.02 11.02 11.42
C VAL A 12 2.66 11.55 11.88
N GLY A 13 1.79 10.64 12.33
CA GLY A 13 0.40 10.93 12.71
C GLY A 13 -0.60 10.87 11.55
N GLN A 14 -0.15 10.88 10.28
CA GLN A 14 -1.06 10.84 9.13
C GLN A 14 -1.83 9.51 9.07
N LYS A 15 -3.15 9.57 8.83
CA LYS A 15 -3.97 8.38 8.57
C LYS A 15 -3.74 7.93 7.13
N VAL A 16 -3.45 6.64 6.97
CA VAL A 16 -3.13 6.04 5.67
C VAL A 16 -3.74 4.64 5.54
N VAL A 17 -3.95 4.22 4.31
CA VAL A 17 -4.35 2.86 3.92
C VAL A 17 -3.28 2.28 3.01
N VAL A 18 -3.24 0.95 2.89
CA VAL A 18 -2.21 0.23 2.14
C VAL A 18 -2.87 -0.53 1.00
N ASP A 19 -2.34 -0.38 -0.21
CA ASP A 19 -2.56 -1.34 -1.29
C ASP A 19 -1.48 -2.44 -1.18
N PRO A 20 -1.83 -3.67 -0.78
CA PRO A 20 -0.84 -4.71 -0.57
C PRO A 20 -0.16 -5.14 -1.89
N ASN A 21 -0.73 -4.81 -3.06
CA ASN A 21 -0.24 -5.22 -4.36
C ASN A 21 0.61 -4.11 -5.01
N ARG A 22 1.91 -4.36 -5.14
CA ARG A 22 2.83 -3.43 -5.80
C ARG A 22 2.91 -3.69 -7.30
N ALA A 23 2.50 -2.72 -8.12
CA ALA A 23 2.71 -2.75 -9.57
C ALA A 23 4.15 -2.33 -9.95
N CYS A 24 4.67 -2.84 -11.07
CA CYS A 24 6.03 -2.48 -11.53
C CYS A 24 6.09 -1.11 -12.23
N ASN A 25 4.95 -0.59 -12.70
CA ASN A 25 4.83 0.67 -13.44
C ASN A 25 5.63 0.73 -14.76
N LEU A 26 6.16 -0.40 -15.24
CA LEU A 26 7.03 -0.46 -16.42
C LEU A 26 6.50 -1.37 -17.54
N CYS A 27 5.69 -2.39 -17.24
CA CYS A 27 5.13 -3.31 -18.23
C CYS A 27 3.93 -2.71 -18.99
N ASN A 28 3.54 -3.32 -20.10
CA ASN A 28 2.42 -2.84 -20.94
C ASN A 28 1.11 -2.75 -20.14
N PHE A 29 0.82 -3.73 -19.29
CA PHE A 29 -0.37 -3.68 -18.44
C PHE A 29 -0.38 -2.47 -17.49
N CYS A 30 0.76 -2.16 -16.87
CA CYS A 30 0.84 -0.97 -16.02
C CYS A 30 0.69 0.32 -16.82
N ARG A 31 1.30 0.41 -18.01
CA ARG A 31 1.19 1.59 -18.88
C ARG A 31 -0.24 1.81 -19.36
N ASP A 32 -1.00 0.73 -19.53
CA ASP A 32 -2.41 0.74 -19.90
C ASP A 32 -3.35 0.93 -18.68
N GLY A 33 -2.80 1.17 -17.47
CA GLY A 33 -3.57 1.32 -16.24
C GLY A 33 -4.18 0.03 -15.68
N LYS A 34 -3.84 -1.12 -16.26
CA LYS A 34 -4.32 -2.45 -15.86
C LYS A 34 -3.36 -3.10 -14.85
N TYR A 35 -3.14 -2.44 -13.73
CA TYR A 35 -2.14 -2.83 -12.73
C TYR A 35 -2.34 -4.24 -12.17
N GLN A 36 -3.58 -4.73 -12.11
CA GLN A 36 -3.93 -6.08 -11.68
C GLN A 36 -3.36 -7.20 -12.58
N TYR A 37 -3.00 -6.88 -13.83
CA TYR A 37 -2.36 -7.82 -14.77
C TYR A 37 -0.84 -7.61 -14.86
N CYS A 38 -0.25 -6.83 -13.98
CA CYS A 38 1.17 -6.56 -14.00
C CYS A 38 1.97 -7.87 -13.87
N LEU A 39 2.89 -8.08 -14.81
CA LEU A 39 3.66 -9.33 -14.97
C LEU A 39 4.51 -9.69 -13.75
N THR A 40 4.82 -8.72 -12.90
CA THR A 40 5.60 -8.91 -11.69
C THR A 40 4.86 -8.44 -10.44
N ALA A 41 3.60 -8.02 -10.56
CA ALA A 41 2.86 -7.56 -9.39
C ALA A 41 2.68 -8.72 -8.42
N GLY A 42 2.93 -8.42 -7.16
CA GLY A 42 2.81 -9.39 -6.08
C GLY A 42 3.86 -10.49 -6.03
N ILE A 43 4.80 -10.56 -6.98
CA ILE A 43 5.96 -11.46 -6.87
C ILE A 43 6.90 -10.90 -5.79
N ASN A 44 6.98 -11.59 -4.65
CA ASN A 44 7.82 -11.23 -3.51
C ASN A 44 7.56 -9.83 -2.90
N SER A 45 6.48 -9.14 -3.30
CA SER A 45 6.18 -7.77 -2.88
C SER A 45 4.86 -7.65 -2.14
N THR A 46 3.97 -8.64 -2.21
CA THR A 46 2.65 -8.53 -1.57
C THR A 46 2.77 -8.52 -0.05
N ILE A 47 2.28 -7.44 0.56
CA ILE A 47 2.23 -7.27 2.01
C ILE A 47 1.17 -8.21 2.56
N GLY A 48 1.52 -9.00 3.58
CA GLY A 48 0.65 -10.04 4.15
C GLY A 48 0.75 -11.41 3.49
N ILE A 49 1.49 -11.55 2.38
CA ILE A 49 1.75 -12.86 1.73
C ILE A 49 3.26 -13.13 1.67
N TRP A 50 4.02 -12.26 1.01
CA TRP A 50 5.47 -12.40 0.83
C TRP A 50 6.29 -11.49 1.77
N LYS A 51 5.63 -10.51 2.39
CA LYS A 51 6.18 -9.58 3.37
C LYS A 51 5.26 -9.54 4.60
N ASP A 52 5.81 -9.21 5.77
CA ASP A 52 5.04 -9.09 7.00
C ASP A 52 3.86 -8.11 6.83
N GLY A 53 2.67 -8.54 7.25
CA GLY A 53 1.41 -7.86 6.99
C GLY A 53 0.79 -7.14 8.19
N GLY A 54 -0.48 -6.79 8.05
CA GLY A 54 -1.24 -5.97 9.02
C GLY A 54 -1.74 -6.71 10.27
N TRP A 55 -1.58 -8.04 10.37
CA TRP A 55 -1.87 -8.79 11.60
C TRP A 55 -0.74 -8.65 12.63
N ALA A 56 -0.42 -7.40 12.96
CA ALA A 56 0.61 -6.98 13.89
C ALA A 56 0.29 -5.58 14.40
N GLN A 57 0.93 -5.15 15.49
CA GLN A 57 0.79 -3.77 15.98
C GLN A 57 1.36 -2.73 15.00
N TYR A 58 2.36 -3.14 14.21
CA TYR A 58 3.01 -2.31 13.20
C TYR A 58 3.40 -3.17 11.99
N CYS A 59 3.31 -2.58 10.80
CA CYS A 59 3.83 -3.15 9.57
C CYS A 59 4.68 -2.11 8.82
N ARG A 60 5.74 -2.55 8.14
CA ARG A 60 6.51 -1.69 7.25
C ARG A 60 5.94 -1.78 5.84
N CYS A 61 5.56 -0.63 5.29
CA CYS A 61 5.04 -0.53 3.93
C CYS A 61 5.93 0.40 3.09
N PRO A 62 6.28 0.03 1.85
CA PRO A 62 6.86 0.95 0.88
C PRO A 62 5.92 2.14 0.64
N GLN A 63 6.46 3.35 0.49
CA GLN A 63 5.62 4.55 0.34
C GLN A 63 4.74 4.54 -0.93
N ASP A 64 5.12 3.79 -1.96
CA ASP A 64 4.37 3.63 -3.21
C ASP A 64 3.20 2.64 -3.10
N GLN A 65 3.03 2.02 -1.93
CA GLN A 65 1.89 1.16 -1.58
C GLN A 65 0.99 1.80 -0.53
N VAL A 66 1.25 3.05 -0.14
CA VAL A 66 0.54 3.75 0.93
C VAL A 66 -0.23 4.91 0.33
N TYR A 67 -1.48 5.08 0.75
CA TYR A 67 -2.35 6.16 0.31
C TYR A 67 -2.86 6.94 1.51
N ALA A 68 -2.88 8.27 1.41
CA ALA A 68 -3.44 9.12 2.44
C ALA A 68 -4.96 8.93 2.52
N LEU A 69 -5.51 8.76 3.72
CA LEU A 69 -6.96 8.79 3.90
C LEU A 69 -7.46 10.23 3.70
N PRO A 70 -8.57 10.43 2.98
CA PRO A 70 -9.32 11.68 3.02
C PRO A 70 -9.82 12.00 4.44
N ASP A 71 -10.04 13.28 4.71
CA ASP A 71 -10.71 13.71 5.94
C ASP A 71 -12.13 13.12 6.01
N GLY A 72 -12.53 12.67 7.19
CA GLY A 72 -13.85 12.09 7.44
C GLY A 72 -13.95 10.57 7.31
N ILE A 73 -12.95 9.89 6.75
CA ILE A 73 -12.90 8.42 6.72
C ILE A 73 -12.26 7.88 8.01
N THR A 74 -12.93 6.94 8.67
CA THR A 74 -12.38 6.28 9.87
C THR A 74 -11.36 5.20 9.50
N THR A 75 -10.50 4.83 10.44
CA THR A 75 -9.52 3.76 10.24
C THR A 75 -10.18 2.39 10.07
N GLU A 76 -11.32 2.19 10.72
CA GLU A 76 -12.13 0.97 10.61
C GLU A 76 -12.74 0.85 9.21
N GLN A 77 -13.24 1.95 8.65
CA GLN A 77 -13.72 2.00 7.26
C GLN A 77 -12.59 1.79 6.26
N ALA A 78 -11.44 2.43 6.48
CA ALA A 78 -10.29 2.30 5.60
C ALA A 78 -9.69 0.89 5.61
N GLY A 79 -9.84 0.15 6.71
CA GLY A 79 -9.46 -1.27 6.77
C GLY A 79 -10.25 -2.16 5.80
N LEU A 80 -11.35 -1.66 5.21
CA LEU A 80 -12.17 -2.35 4.21
C LEU A 80 -11.90 -1.87 2.78
N CYS A 81 -10.93 -0.97 2.54
CA CYS A 81 -10.57 -0.56 1.18
C CYS A 81 -10.02 -1.70 0.32
N GLU A 82 -9.53 -2.76 0.97
CA GLU A 82 -9.17 -4.06 0.40
C GLU A 82 -9.78 -5.12 1.34
N PRO A 83 -10.49 -6.17 0.87
CA PRO A 83 -10.57 -6.70 -0.50
C PRO A 83 -11.56 -5.98 -1.43
N TYR A 84 -11.32 -6.06 -2.74
CA TYR A 84 -12.32 -5.76 -3.79
C TYR A 84 -13.16 -6.99 -4.13
#